data_AF-A0AA51LXH8-F1
#
_entry.id   AF-A0AA51LXH8-F1
#
_cell.length_a   1.000
_cell.length_b   1.000
_cell.length_c   1.000
_cell.angle_alpha   90.00
_cell.angle_beta   90.00
_cell.angle_gamma   90.00
#
_symmetry.space_group_name_H-M   'P 1'
#
loop_
_entity.id
_entity.type
_entity.pdbx_description
1 polymer ?
#
loop_
_entity_poly.entity_id
_entity_poly.type
_entity_poly.pdbx_seq_one_letter_code
_entity_poly.pdbx_strand_id
1 'polypeptide(L)'
;MTEWSAPKHVDHLRRMIESRIPFGLIEAKAAWVSEDVPKRRELTLAVARMGAKFMGLLDSRYMMATAADNLLDLWKTCGGVVDPSMPATPYPDARYRTRLMWWDRLRTDPFGDELRREVGGIRFDGEPM
;
A
#
# COMPACT_ATOMS: atom_id res chain seq x y z
N MET A 1 6.29 11.75 22.18
CA MET A 1 5.75 11.87 20.81
C MET A 1 4.81 10.71 20.59
N THR A 2 3.65 10.93 19.99
CA THR A 2 2.60 9.91 19.95
C THR A 2 2.03 9.84 18.54
N GLU A 3 1.82 8.62 18.05
CA GLU A 3 1.01 8.36 16.86
C GLU A 3 -0.44 8.86 17.06
N TRP A 4 -1.38 8.47 16.20
CA TRP A 4 -2.81 8.77 16.37
C TRP A 4 -3.37 8.15 17.67
N SER A 5 -3.21 8.84 18.80
CA SER A 5 -3.66 8.41 20.12
C SER A 5 -4.94 9.08 20.61
N ALA A 6 -5.36 10.18 19.97
CA ALA A 6 -6.63 10.80 20.28
C ALA A 6 -7.77 9.79 20.00
N PRO A 7 -8.70 9.54 20.94
CA PRO A 7 -9.74 8.51 20.80
C PRO A 7 -10.49 8.60 19.47
N LYS A 8 -10.85 9.83 19.05
CA LYS A 8 -11.53 10.08 17.76
C LYS A 8 -10.75 9.57 16.54
N HIS A 9 -9.42 9.65 16.54
CA HIS A 9 -8.58 9.19 15.43
C HIS A 9 -8.43 7.67 15.46
N VAL A 10 -8.25 7.09 16.65
CA VAL A 10 -8.19 5.63 16.85
C VAL A 10 -9.49 4.99 16.40
N ASP A 11 -10.63 5.51 16.85
CA ASP A 11 -11.95 4.98 16.50
C ASP A 11 -12.25 5.14 15.02
N HIS A 12 -11.84 6.25 14.42
CA HIS A 12 -11.99 6.46 12.98
C HIS A 12 -11.15 5.48 12.16
N LEU A 13 -9.88 5.30 12.50
CA LEU A 13 -9.01 4.31 11.87
C LEU A 13 -9.55 2.89 12.03
N ARG A 14 -10.02 2.54 13.24
CA ARG A 14 -10.64 1.23 13.52
C ARG A 14 -11.83 0.98 12.61
N ARG A 15 -12.77 1.92 12.49
CA ARG A 15 -13.94 1.78 11.60
C ARG A 15 -13.53 1.62 10.13
N MET A 16 -12.52 2.36 9.67
CA MET A 16 -12.01 2.23 8.31
C MET A 16 -11.42 0.84 8.05
N ILE A 17 -10.69 0.28 9.01
CA ILE A 17 -10.13 -1.07 8.94
C ILE A 17 -11.26 -2.11 8.96
N GLU A 18 -12.15 -2.07 9.97
CA GLU A 18 -13.25 -3.03 10.15
C GLU A 18 -14.17 -3.11 8.93
N SER A 19 -14.50 -1.97 8.33
CA SER A 19 -15.32 -1.94 7.10
C SER A 19 -14.67 -2.58 5.88
N ARG A 20 -13.35 -2.81 5.89
CA ARG A 20 -12.57 -3.37 4.78
C ARG A 20 -12.19 -4.83 4.98
N ILE A 21 -12.09 -5.29 6.23
CA ILE A 21 -11.74 -6.69 6.58
C ILE A 21 -12.58 -7.72 5.81
N PRO A 22 -13.92 -7.58 5.66
CA PRO A 22 -14.73 -8.57 4.93
C PRO A 22 -14.36 -8.74 3.45
N PHE A 23 -13.61 -7.80 2.87
CA PHE A 23 -13.19 -7.81 1.46
C PHE A 23 -11.70 -8.15 1.29
N GLY A 24 -11.02 -8.56 2.37
CA GLY A 24 -9.58 -8.72 2.42
C GLY A 24 -8.86 -7.38 2.63
N LEU A 25 -7.93 -7.35 3.58
CA LEU A 25 -7.12 -6.20 3.91
C LEU A 25 -5.67 -6.62 4.22
N ILE A 26 -4.72 -6.02 3.53
CA ILE A 26 -3.29 -6.14 3.81
C ILE A 26 -2.81 -4.85 4.50
N GLU A 27 -1.94 -4.97 5.51
CA GLU A 27 -1.19 -3.84 6.03
C GLU A 27 0.30 -4.00 5.70
N ALA A 28 0.86 -3.03 4.96
CA ALA A 28 2.29 -3.00 4.65
C ALA A 28 3.04 -2.17 5.71
N LYS A 29 4.09 -2.75 6.28
CA LYS A 29 4.97 -2.10 7.28
C LYS A 29 6.43 -2.30 6.94
N ALA A 30 7.26 -1.36 7.40
CA ALA A 30 8.72 -1.47 7.43
C ALA A 30 9.38 -1.76 6.06
N ALA A 31 8.86 -1.18 4.98
CA ALA A 31 9.53 -1.25 3.67
C ALA A 31 10.87 -0.51 3.71
N TRP A 32 11.94 -1.15 3.27
CA TRP A 32 13.29 -0.58 3.22
C TRP A 32 14.09 -1.13 2.05
N VAL A 33 15.07 -0.35 1.59
CA VAL A 33 16.08 -0.76 0.59
C VAL A 33 17.42 -0.21 1.07
N SER A 34 18.48 -1.03 1.01
CA SER A 34 19.85 -0.60 1.37
C SER A 34 20.29 0.62 0.55
N GLU A 35 21.15 1.46 1.12
CA GLU A 35 21.64 2.67 0.46
C GLU A 35 22.67 2.35 -0.64
N ASP A 36 23.52 1.34 -0.43
CA ASP A 36 24.67 1.04 -1.28
C ASP A 36 24.40 0.02 -2.39
N VAL A 37 23.14 -0.39 -2.57
CA VAL A 37 22.79 -1.39 -3.58
C VAL A 37 22.78 -0.79 -4.99
N PRO A 38 23.36 -1.46 -6.00
CA PRO A 38 23.17 -1.08 -7.39
C PRO A 38 21.68 -1.01 -7.74
N LYS A 39 21.27 -0.01 -8.53
CA LYS A 39 19.86 0.17 -8.95
C LYS A 39 18.86 0.37 -7.79
N ARG A 40 19.28 1.09 -6.73
CA ARG A 40 18.46 1.40 -5.55
C ARG A 40 17.08 1.98 -5.88
N ARG A 41 17.00 2.85 -6.90
CA ARG A 41 15.73 3.50 -7.29
C ARG A 41 14.75 2.48 -7.85
N GLU A 42 15.22 1.61 -8.72
CA GLU A 42 14.45 0.54 -9.35
C GLU A 42 13.98 -0.48 -8.31
N LEU A 43 14.84 -0.83 -7.35
CA LEU A 43 14.47 -1.69 -6.22
C LEU A 43 13.42 -1.02 -5.33
N THR A 44 13.57 0.26 -5.02
CA THR A 44 12.56 1.03 -4.27
C THR A 44 11.20 1.03 -4.99
N LEU A 45 11.20 1.22 -6.32
CA LEU A 45 9.98 1.14 -7.13
C LEU A 45 9.39 -0.29 -7.17
N ALA A 46 10.22 -1.32 -7.21
CA ALA A 46 9.78 -2.70 -7.15
C ALA A 46 9.11 -3.03 -5.82
N VAL A 47 9.71 -2.62 -4.70
CA VAL A 47 9.11 -2.72 -3.35
C VAL A 47 7.79 -1.97 -3.30
N ALA A 48 7.72 -0.76 -3.88
CA ALA A 48 6.48 0.00 -3.91
C ALA A 48 5.36 -0.70 -4.69
N ARG A 49 5.69 -1.28 -5.86
CA ARG A 49 4.73 -2.01 -6.70
C ARG A 49 4.33 -3.37 -6.12
N MET A 50 5.20 -4.01 -5.34
CA MET A 50 4.93 -5.31 -4.70
C MET A 50 3.64 -5.28 -3.88
N GLY A 51 3.41 -4.23 -3.09
CA GLY A 51 2.20 -4.11 -2.27
C GLY A 51 0.91 -4.21 -3.09
N ALA A 52 0.88 -3.58 -4.27
CA ALA A 52 -0.27 -3.65 -5.16
C ALA A 52 -0.41 -5.01 -5.86
N LYS A 53 0.69 -5.74 -6.10
CA LYS A 53 0.66 -7.12 -6.63
C LYS A 53 0.15 -8.13 -5.60
N PHE A 54 0.50 -7.96 -4.32
CA PHE A 54 0.04 -8.85 -3.25
C PHE A 54 -1.47 -8.85 -3.08
N MET A 55 -2.15 -7.73 -3.34
CA MET A 55 -3.61 -7.71 -3.36
C MET A 55 -4.20 -8.71 -4.37
N GLY A 56 -3.60 -8.84 -5.56
CA GLY A 56 -4.02 -9.83 -6.55
C GLY A 56 -3.67 -11.27 -6.14
N LEU A 57 -2.46 -11.48 -5.63
CA LEU A 57 -1.98 -12.81 -5.23
C LEU A 57 -2.77 -13.41 -4.06
N LEU A 58 -3.17 -12.57 -3.10
CA LEU A 58 -3.86 -13.00 -1.87
C LEU A 58 -5.39 -12.84 -1.98
N ASP A 59 -5.90 -12.52 -3.18
CA ASP A 59 -7.30 -12.14 -3.43
C ASP A 59 -7.85 -11.09 -2.44
N SER A 60 -6.99 -10.18 -1.98
CA SER A 60 -7.37 -9.06 -1.13
C SER A 60 -7.83 -7.89 -1.98
N ARG A 61 -8.92 -7.21 -1.58
CA ARG A 61 -9.32 -5.97 -2.24
C ARG A 61 -8.49 -4.78 -1.79
N TYR A 62 -8.16 -4.71 -0.50
CA TYR A 62 -7.57 -3.52 0.09
C TYR A 62 -6.14 -3.75 0.58
N MET A 63 -5.36 -2.67 0.54
CA MET A 63 -4.11 -2.55 1.28
C MET A 63 -4.06 -1.19 1.97
N MET A 64 -3.41 -1.13 3.13
CA MET A 64 -3.08 0.13 3.80
C MET A 64 -1.62 0.19 4.22
N ALA A 65 -1.12 1.40 4.37
CA ALA A 65 0.18 1.69 4.95
C ALA A 65 0.17 3.08 5.58
N THR A 66 1.13 3.32 6.45
CA THR A 66 1.54 4.67 6.82
C THR A 66 2.87 5.00 6.14
N ALA A 67 2.98 6.20 5.56
CA ALA A 67 4.16 6.61 4.83
C ALA A 67 4.52 8.07 5.13
N ALA A 68 5.83 8.36 5.14
CA ALA A 68 6.33 9.72 5.26
C ALA A 68 5.98 10.56 4.01
N ASP A 69 5.75 11.87 4.21
CA ASP A 69 5.36 12.81 3.16
C ASP A 69 6.25 12.76 1.91
N ASN A 70 7.57 12.58 2.08
CA ASN A 70 8.55 12.53 0.99
C ASN A 70 8.47 11.26 0.13
N LEU A 71 7.70 10.24 0.53
CA LEU A 71 7.50 9.01 -0.23
C LEU A 71 6.10 8.92 -0.85
N LEU A 72 5.17 9.84 -0.56
CA LEU A 72 3.77 9.70 -1.00
C LEU A 72 3.63 9.64 -2.52
N ASP A 73 4.42 10.42 -3.26
CA ASP A 73 4.34 10.43 -4.72
C ASP A 73 4.80 9.11 -5.33
N LEU A 74 5.80 8.46 -4.73
CA LEU A 74 6.20 7.10 -5.09
C LEU A 74 5.03 6.13 -4.91
N TRP A 75 4.38 6.14 -3.75
CA TRP A 75 3.27 5.25 -3.43
C TRP A 75 2.02 5.53 -4.28
N LYS A 76 1.79 6.77 -4.70
CA LYS A 76 0.72 7.10 -5.67
C LYS A 76 0.94 6.45 -7.03
N THR A 77 2.20 6.25 -7.47
CA THR A 77 2.48 5.59 -8.77
C THR A 77 2.03 4.14 -8.82
N CYS A 78 1.85 3.47 -7.68
CA CYS A 78 1.28 2.13 -7.59
C CYS A 78 -0.17 2.13 -7.08
N GLY A 79 -0.85 3.27 -7.19
CA GLY A 79 -2.27 3.47 -6.89
C GLY A 79 -2.62 3.67 -5.43
N GLY A 80 -1.64 4.08 -4.62
CA GLY A 80 -1.87 4.51 -3.25
C GLY A 80 -2.52 5.87 -3.21
N VAL A 81 -3.52 6.02 -2.33
CA VAL A 81 -4.27 7.26 -2.15
C VAL A 81 -4.14 7.69 -0.69
N VAL A 82 -3.72 8.94 -0.47
CA VAL A 82 -3.67 9.53 0.87
C VAL A 82 -5.09 9.69 1.40
N ASP A 83 -5.33 9.24 2.63
CA ASP A 83 -6.60 9.50 3.30
C ASP A 83 -6.64 10.95 3.83
N PRO A 84 -7.53 11.82 3.32
CA PRO A 84 -7.62 13.21 3.77
C PRO A 84 -8.34 13.34 5.12
N SER A 85 -9.09 12.31 5.55
CA SER A 85 -9.86 12.33 6.80
C SER A 85 -9.00 12.11 8.04
N MET A 86 -7.75 11.65 7.86
CA MET A 86 -6.76 11.49 8.93
C MET A 86 -5.70 12.60 8.90
N PRO A 87 -5.37 13.22 10.04
CA PRO A 87 -4.28 14.18 10.11
C PRO A 87 -2.93 13.49 9.94
N ALA A 88 -1.89 14.24 9.59
CA ALA A 88 -0.53 13.71 9.66
C ALA A 88 -0.13 13.49 11.13
N THR A 89 0.67 12.47 11.40
CA THR A 89 1.26 12.24 12.71
C THR A 89 2.78 12.19 12.59
N PRO A 90 3.55 12.68 13.58
CA PRO A 90 5.00 12.50 13.53
C PRO A 90 5.34 11.03 13.82
N TYR A 91 6.21 10.43 13.00
CA TYR A 91 6.76 9.08 13.18
C TYR A 91 7.91 8.83 12.19
N PRO A 92 9.04 8.21 12.61
CA PRO A 92 9.34 7.74 13.97
C PRO A 92 9.79 8.87 14.90
N ASP A 93 10.13 10.04 14.36
CA ASP A 93 10.46 11.25 15.11
C ASP A 93 9.81 12.51 14.49
N ALA A 94 9.99 13.66 15.13
CA ALA A 94 9.32 14.92 14.78
C ALA A 94 9.71 15.50 13.41
N ARG A 95 10.79 15.01 12.79
CA ARG A 95 11.22 15.45 11.45
C ARG A 95 10.31 14.91 10.34
N TYR A 96 9.59 13.84 10.62
CA TYR A 96 8.77 13.15 9.64
C TYR A 96 7.30 13.47 9.87
N ARG A 97 6.57 13.65 8.76
CA ARG A 97 5.11 13.71 8.74
C ARG A 97 4.61 12.46 8.06
N THR A 98 3.96 11.61 8.84
CA THR A 98 3.46 10.31 8.39
C THR A 98 1.96 10.40 8.12
N ARG A 99 1.54 9.87 6.97
CA ARG A 99 0.17 9.90 6.45
C ARG A 99 -0.37 8.49 6.29
N LEU A 100 -1.67 8.33 6.48
CA LEU A 100 -2.38 7.10 6.12
C LEU A 100 -2.61 7.05 4.61
N MET A 101 -2.32 5.90 3.99
CA MET A 101 -2.59 5.62 2.60
C MET A 101 -3.39 4.33 2.42
N TRP A 102 -4.25 4.32 1.39
CA TRP A 102 -5.07 3.18 0.99
C TRP A 102 -4.85 2.82 -0.47
N TRP A 103 -4.97 1.53 -0.77
CA TRP A 103 -5.11 0.99 -2.11
C TRP A 103 -6.43 0.23 -2.19
N ASP A 104 -7.11 0.30 -3.33
CA ASP A 104 -8.32 -0.47 -3.62
C ASP A 104 -8.13 -1.10 -4.99
N ARG A 105 -7.99 -2.42 -5.05
CA ARG A 105 -7.73 -3.17 -6.30
C ARG A 105 -8.76 -2.89 -7.41
N LEU A 106 -9.95 -2.41 -7.08
CA LEU A 106 -10.99 -2.06 -8.06
C LEU A 106 -10.85 -0.64 -8.62
N ARG A 107 -10.06 0.23 -7.98
CA ARG A 107 -9.85 1.64 -8.36
C ARG A 107 -8.42 1.93 -8.76
N THR A 108 -7.50 1.16 -8.19
CA THR A 108 -6.11 1.09 -8.57
C THR A 108 -6.03 0.24 -9.84
N ASP A 109 -5.40 0.75 -10.90
CA ASP A 109 -4.87 -0.12 -11.95
C ASP A 109 -3.39 -0.40 -11.61
N PRO A 110 -3.07 -1.51 -10.93
CA PRO A 110 -1.69 -1.80 -10.55
C PRO A 110 -0.84 -2.35 -11.72
N PHE A 111 -1.39 -2.37 -12.94
CA PHE A 111 -0.78 -2.98 -14.11
C PHE A 111 -0.59 -1.99 -15.27
N GLY A 112 -1.46 -0.99 -15.42
CA GLY A 112 -1.59 -0.32 -16.71
C GLY A 112 -2.16 -1.30 -17.75
N ASP A 113 -2.84 -0.79 -18.78
CA ASP A 113 -3.42 -1.62 -19.85
C ASP A 113 -2.39 -2.56 -20.54
N GLU A 114 -1.11 -2.19 -20.51
CA GLU A 114 -0.01 -2.92 -21.17
C GLU A 114 0.33 -4.25 -20.49
N LEU A 115 0.38 -4.29 -19.16
CA LEU A 115 0.72 -5.51 -18.41
C LEU A 115 -0.47 -6.48 -18.31
N ARG A 116 -1.72 -6.01 -18.54
CA ARG A 116 -2.89 -6.88 -18.74
C ARG A 116 -2.76 -7.77 -19.98
N ARG A 117 -2.15 -7.27 -21.07
CA ARG A 117 -1.87 -8.09 -22.26
C ARG A 117 -0.83 -9.17 -21.98
N GLU A 118 0.15 -8.88 -21.13
CA GLU A 118 1.23 -9.81 -20.78
C GLU A 118 0.77 -10.90 -19.81
N VAL A 119 -0.07 -10.56 -18.82
CA VAL A 119 -0.65 -11.54 -17.88
C VAL A 119 -1.79 -12.34 -18.50
N GLY A 120 -2.51 -11.79 -19.50
CA GLY A 120 -3.57 -12.47 -20.24
C GLY A 120 -3.14 -13.70 -21.04
N GLY A 121 -1.83 -14.04 -21.04
CA GLY A 121 -1.27 -15.24 -21.65
C GLY A 121 -0.88 -16.36 -20.67
N ILE A 122 -1.00 -16.17 -19.35
CA ILE A 122 -0.61 -17.19 -18.37
C ILE A 122 -1.86 -17.91 -17.84
N ARG A 123 -2.05 -19.13 -18.33
CA ARG A 123 -3.01 -20.10 -17.82
C ARG A 123 -2.45 -20.78 -16.55
N PHE A 124 -3.13 -20.62 -15.42
CA PHE A 124 -2.86 -21.42 -14.21
C PHE A 124 -3.68 -22.71 -14.30
N ASP A 125 -3.21 -23.64 -15.12
CA ASP A 125 -3.82 -24.96 -15.26
C ASP A 125 -3.28 -25.85 -14.13
N GLY A 126 -3.90 -25.74 -12.97
CA GLY A 126 -3.67 -26.61 -11.83
C GLY A 126 -4.86 -27.54 -11.63
N GLU A 127 -4.94 -28.63 -12.39
CA GLU A 127 -5.81 -29.76 -12.06
C GLU A 127 -5.02 -31.07 -12.17
N PRO A 128 -5.26 -32.00 -11.23
CA PRO A 128 -5.81 -33.28 -11.68
C PRO A 128 -6.96 -33.76 -10.78
N MET A 129 -8.21 -33.74 -11.27
CA MET A 129 -8.98 -34.89 -11.81
C MET A 129 -10.34 -34.40 -12.31
#